data_AF-A0A6L5F0D7-F1
#
_entry.id   AF-A0A6L5F0D7-F1
#
_cell.length_a   1.000
_cell.length_b   1.000
_cell.length_c   1.000
_cell.angle_alpha   90.00
_cell.angle_beta   90.00
_cell.angle_gamma   90.00
#
_symmetry.space_group_name_H-M   'P 1'
#
loop_
_entity.id
_entity.type
_entity.pdbx_description
1 polymer ?
#
loop_
_entity_poly.entity_id
_entity_poly.type
_entity_poly.pdbx_seq_one_letter_code
_entity_poly.pdbx_strand_id
1 'polypeptide(L)' 'MELGRVIGPARGDLVAGVSVALVLVPQSLAYAELAGLEPVHGLYAAAAAPLAGAIIGSSPYPQTGPVA' A
#
# COMPACT_ATOMS: atom_id res chain seq x y z
N MET A 1 19.46 -5.82 12.85
CA MET A 1 18.40 -6.85 12.75
C MET A 1 17.55 -6.76 14.01
N GLU A 2 16.51 -5.91 14.01
CA GLU A 2 15.50 -5.88 15.06
C GLU A 2 14.57 -7.10 14.88
N LEU A 3 14.99 -8.24 15.42
CA LEU A 3 14.26 -9.51 15.35
C LEU A 3 12.97 -9.51 16.23
N GLY A 4 12.63 -8.38 16.86
CA GLY A 4 11.59 -8.29 17.90
C GLY A 4 10.23 -7.72 17.49
N ARG A 5 10.02 -7.26 16.23
CA ARG A 5 8.77 -6.59 15.82
C ARG A 5 7.68 -7.51 15.23
N VAL A 6 7.88 -8.83 15.25
CA VAL A 6 6.90 -9.82 14.72
C VAL A 6 5.61 -9.91 15.57
N ILE A 7 5.55 -9.23 16.72
CA ILE A 7 4.45 -9.28 17.69
C ILE A 7 3.38 -8.21 17.39
N GLY A 8 2.70 -8.35 16.25
CA GLY A 8 1.52 -7.56 15.88
C GLY A 8 1.77 -6.07 15.55
N PRO A 9 0.81 -5.41 14.87
CA PRO A 9 0.96 -4.00 14.50
C PRO A 9 1.04 -3.14 15.75
N ALA A 10 2.15 -2.42 15.91
CA ALA A 10 2.25 -1.40 16.94
C ALA A 10 1.28 -0.26 16.60
N ARG A 11 0.87 0.55 17.60
CA ARG A 11 -0.01 1.72 17.35
C ARG A 11 0.53 2.64 16.24
N GLY A 12 1.86 2.74 16.11
CA GLY A 12 2.51 3.49 15.05
C GLY A 12 2.26 2.93 13.64
N ASP A 13 2.18 1.60 13.49
CA ASP A 13 1.96 0.94 12.21
C ASP A 13 0.54 1.18 11.69
N LEU A 14 -0.45 1.26 12.60
CA LEU A 14 -1.82 1.62 12.24
C LEU A 14 -1.91 3.05 11.71
N VAL A 15 -1.28 4.01 12.40
CA VAL A 15 -1.26 5.42 11.96
C VAL A 15 -0.51 5.55 10.63
N ALA A 16 0.62 4.86 10.47
CA ALA A 16 1.38 4.84 9.24
C ALA A 16 0.56 4.22 8.09
N GLY A 17 -0.09 3.08 8.32
CA GLY A 17 -0.93 2.41 7.32
C GLY A 17 -2.10 3.27 6.85
N VAL A 18 -2.80 3.93 7.78
CA VAL A 18 -3.89 4.87 7.42
C VAL A 18 -3.33 6.06 6.62
N SER A 19 -2.21 6.63 7.05
CA SER A 19 -1.58 7.76 6.36
C SER A 19 -1.18 7.39 4.92
N VAL A 20 -0.59 6.21 4.74
CA VAL A 20 -0.23 5.67 3.42
C VAL A 20 -1.47 5.43 2.57
N ALA A 21 -2.53 4.83 3.13
CA ALA A 21 -3.76 4.55 2.40
C ALA A 21 -4.43 5.83 1.86
N LEU A 22 -4.42 6.91 2.65
CA LEU A 22 -5.00 8.20 2.25
C LEU A 22 -4.30 8.82 1.02
N VAL A 23 -3.01 8.57 0.84
CA VAL A 23 -2.25 9.02 -0.34
C VAL A 23 -2.36 8.03 -1.49
N LEU A 24 -2.31 6.73 -1.19
CA LEU A 24 -2.31 5.66 -2.17
C LEU A 24 -3.62 5.59 -2.98
N VAL A 25 -4.77 5.80 -2.33
CA VAL A 25 -6.08 5.75 -3.01
C VAL A 25 -6.17 6.78 -4.14
N PRO A 26 -6.04 8.09 -3.90
CA PRO A 26 -6.11 9.08 -4.98
C PRO A 26 -5.00 8.91 -6.01
N GLN A 27 -3.78 8.51 -5.60
CA GLN A 27 -2.68 8.21 -6.54
C GLN A 27 -3.05 7.07 -7.51
N SER A 28 -3.64 5.99 -7.00
CA SER A 28 -3.99 4.82 -7.83
C SER A 28 -5.15 5.11 -8.77
N LEU A 29 -6.11 5.93 -8.35
CA LEU A 29 -7.19 6.41 -9.22
C LEU A 29 -6.63 7.24 -10.37
N ALA A 30 -5.75 8.21 -10.08
CA ALA A 30 -5.11 9.02 -11.09
C ALA A 30 -4.31 8.19 -12.10
N TYR A 31 -3.59 7.16 -11.63
CA TYR A 31 -2.84 6.26 -12.52
C TYR A 31 -3.74 5.36 -13.38
N ALA A 32 -4.90 4.93 -12.88
CA ALA A 32 -5.88 4.23 -13.71
C ALA A 32 -6.40 5.14 -14.83
N GLU A 33 -6.71 6.40 -14.52
CA GLU A 33 -7.16 7.37 -15.52
C GLU A 33 -6.07 7.70 -16.55
N LEU A 34 -4.80 7.87 -16.12
CA LEU A 34 -3.67 8.07 -17.05
C LEU A 34 -3.47 6.87 -17.98
N ALA A 35 -3.77 5.66 -17.51
CA ALA A 35 -3.73 4.44 -18.33
C ALA A 35 -4.96 4.27 -19.23
N GLY A 36 -5.94 5.20 -19.21
CA GLY A 36 -7.19 5.10 -19.96
C GLY A 36 -8.16 4.03 -19.45
N LEU A 37 -7.98 3.59 -18.20
CA LEU A 37 -8.82 2.60 -17.54
C LEU A 37 -9.88 3.28 -16.67
N GLU A 38 -10.94 2.53 -16.34
CA GLU A 38 -11.92 2.99 -15.36
C GLU A 38 -11.29 3.05 -13.96
N PRO A 39 -11.57 4.09 -13.14
CA PRO A 39 -10.90 4.31 -11.84
C PRO A 39 -11.03 3.13 -10.86
N VAL A 40 -12.05 2.29 -10.99
CA VAL A 40 -12.22 1.07 -10.19
C VAL A 40 -11.00 0.14 -10.28
N HIS A 41 -10.30 0.11 -11.42
CA HIS A 41 -9.08 -0.67 -11.59
C HIS A 41 -7.93 -0.13 -10.73
N GLY A 42 -7.91 1.19 -10.51
CA GLY A 42 -6.99 1.84 -9.57
C GLY A 42 -7.24 1.41 -8.14
N LEU A 43 -8.50 1.20 -7.73
CA LEU A 43 -8.83 0.68 -6.40
C LEU A 43 -8.36 -0.76 -6.20
N TYR A 44 -8.47 -1.60 -7.23
CA TYR A 44 -7.92 -2.96 -7.17
C TYR A 44 -6.40 -2.94 -7.00
N ALA A 45 -5.69 -2.09 -7.74
CA ALA A 45 -4.25 -1.91 -7.60
C ALA A 45 -3.85 -1.37 -6.22
N ALA A 46 -4.63 -0.41 -5.69
CA ALA A 46 -4.43 0.19 -4.37
C ALA A 46 -4.56 -0.82 -3.22
N ALA A 47 -5.30 -1.92 -3.41
CA ALA A 47 -5.44 -2.97 -2.40
C ALA A 47 -4.50 -4.16 -2.66
N ALA A 48 -4.44 -4.65 -3.89
CA ALA A 48 -3.72 -5.87 -4.23
C ALA A 48 -2.21 -5.74 -3.99
N ALA A 49 -1.59 -4.63 -4.40
CA ALA A 49 -0.15 -4.46 -4.27
C ALA A 49 0.34 -4.33 -2.81
N PRO A 50 -0.28 -3.51 -1.93
CA PRO A 50 0.09 -3.48 -0.51
C PRO A 50 -0.18 -4.80 0.21
N LEU A 51 -1.28 -5.49 -0.10
CA LEU A 51 -1.59 -6.79 0.51
C LEU A 51 -0.56 -7.85 0.11
N ALA A 52 -0.20 -7.91 -1.17
CA ALA A 52 0.87 -8.80 -1.63
C ALA A 52 2.21 -8.44 -0.99
N GLY A 53 2.55 -7.16 -0.92
CA GLY A 53 3.75 -6.65 -0.26
C GLY A 53 3.81 -6.96 1.24
N ALA A 54 2.67 -6.91 1.94
CA ALA A 54 2.58 -7.25 3.35
C ALA A 54 2.82 -8.75 3.64
N ILE A 55 2.50 -9.63 2.68
CA ILE A 55 2.65 -11.09 2.83
C ILE A 55 4.04 -11.54 2.39
N ILE A 56 4.55 -11.01 1.28
CA ILE A 56 5.77 -11.49 0.60
C ILE A 56 6.99 -10.63 0.97
N GLY A 57 6.78 -9.37 1.37
CA GLY A 57 7.84 -8.41 1.61
C GLY A 57 8.78 -8.83 2.74
N SER A 58 10.08 -8.64 2.52
CA SER A 58 11.11 -8.87 3.55
C SER A 58 11.19 -7.75 4.58
N SER A 59 10.52 -6.62 4.34
CA SER A 59 10.53 -5.42 5.17
C SER A 59 9.14 -4.79 5.24
N PRO A 60 8.71 -4.31 6.44
CA PRO A 60 7.42 -3.65 6.62
C PRO A 60 7.43 -2.15 6.28
N TYR A 61 8.61 -1.55 6.04
CA TYR A 61 8.75 -0.11 5.84
C TYR A 61 8.44 0.43 4.45
N PRO A 62 8.75 -0.28 3.33
CA PRO A 62 8.46 0.24 2.00
C PRO A 62 6.98 0.06 1.64
N GLN A 63 6.36 1.14 1.14
CA GLN A 63 5.05 1.07 0.51
C GLN A 63 5.18 0.40 -0.86
N THR A 64 4.37 -0.63 -1.10
CA THR A 64 4.23 -1.26 -2.41
C THR A 64 2.94 -0.75 -3.05
N GLY A 65 3.05 0.05 -4.10
CA GLY A 65 1.91 0.69 -4.77
C GLY A 65 2.19 0.97 -6.24
N PRO A 66 1.19 1.44 -7.00
CA PRO A 66 1.36 1.72 -8.41
C PRO A 66 2.36 2.87 -8.59
N VAL A 67 3.23 2.70 -9.57
CA VAL A 67 4.23 3.67 -10.05
C VAL A 67 4.03 3.77 -11.56
N ALA A 68 3.98 4.99 -12.09
CA ALA A 68 3.91 5.26 -13.53
C ALA A 68 5.20 5.94 -13.99
#